data_AF-A0A6A2YD79-F1
#
_entry.id   AF-A0A6A2YD79-F1
#
_cell.length_a   1.000
_cell.length_b   1.000
_cell.length_c   1.000
_cell.angle_alpha   90.00
_cell.angle_beta   90.00
_cell.angle_gamma   90.00
#
_symmetry.space_group_name_H-M   'P 1'
#
loop_
_entity.id
_entity.type
_entity.pdbx_description
1 polymer ?
#
loop_
_entity_poly.entity_id
_entity_poly.type
_entity_poly.pdbx_seq_one_letter_code
_entity_poly.pdbx_strand_id
1 'polypeptide(L)'
;MFPDSTRVVGEAWKVCSIANTRFPNSYLVQQIGTVAYVAFSGRQIDSGLEPSCRNLLPLDAADGGLFAPLYRHNQAKEPIKVYHGMLKLFLSFYSGLRIQISVLVGKVKSIVMTGHSIGGTAASLSALWLLCHLHSTMSSPMPVLCITFGSPMLGNEALHRSILRQRWSGNFCHVVSKHDIVPRVLFADMEMLVHTKDVSTETLFWPFGSYVFCSQEGAVCVENAASVIQMMYLMMAMGSPSCCIEDHLKYGDYVGKISKQFLNAKSFHENGDGLPDSSFEAGVALALQSSDLTDKGPLQVQDWNLRENVEIMAKECLQICKNDHNPNLTAANLAIRLSKIAPFRAEIEWYKAFCDGAGDQMGYYDSFKRKAGSRREARVNMNRHKLALFWNSVIHMLENNELPHNFDRRDKWVFASLSYKLLVEPLDIADYYRTGMHRQLGHYIENGRERRYEIFEKWWSDRSVKNEEHKRSKLASLTQDSCFWARVEEAWEWLDNVTSERDVTKINLLWNKIDMFEKYARQLIDNKEVSEDVMLRNSSFSRWMEEWREFKAQVLEFPPLYS
;
A
#
# COMPACT_ATOMS: atom_id res chain seq x y z
N MET A 1 -20.66 -6.03 -0.22
CA MET A 1 -20.20 -7.14 -1.09
C MET A 1 -20.99 -8.40 -0.65
N PHE A 2 -20.86 -9.59 -1.26
CA PHE A 2 -21.27 -10.89 -0.67
C PHE A 2 -22.53 -11.69 -1.14
N PRO A 3 -23.07 -11.58 -2.38
CA PRO A 3 -23.86 -12.69 -2.94
C PRO A 3 -22.99 -13.76 -3.64
N ASP A 4 -21.94 -13.36 -4.36
CA ASP A 4 -21.06 -14.26 -5.12
C ASP A 4 -19.86 -14.81 -4.33
N SER A 5 -19.52 -14.20 -3.19
CA SER A 5 -18.35 -14.54 -2.38
C SER A 5 -18.43 -15.92 -1.71
N THR A 6 -19.63 -16.36 -1.31
CA THR A 6 -19.85 -17.66 -0.65
C THR A 6 -19.51 -18.80 -1.61
N ARG A 7 -19.85 -18.65 -2.89
CA ARG A 7 -19.47 -19.59 -3.95
C ARG A 7 -17.95 -19.65 -4.12
N VAL A 8 -17.27 -18.50 -4.10
CA VAL A 8 -15.80 -18.45 -4.26
C VAL A 8 -15.09 -19.14 -3.09
N VAL A 9 -15.53 -18.94 -1.84
CA VAL A 9 -14.98 -19.62 -0.66
C VAL A 9 -15.21 -21.13 -0.73
N GLY A 10 -16.42 -21.55 -1.12
CA GLY A 10 -16.76 -22.96 -1.31
C GLY A 10 -15.90 -23.66 -2.37
N GLU A 11 -15.71 -23.03 -3.54
CA GLU A 11 -14.83 -23.56 -4.58
C GLU A 11 -13.36 -23.58 -4.13
N ALA A 12 -12.88 -22.53 -3.45
CA ALA A 12 -11.52 -22.48 -2.92
C ALA A 12 -11.23 -23.67 -1.99
N TRP A 13 -12.15 -24.00 -1.07
CA TRP A 13 -12.02 -25.16 -0.19
C TRP A 13 -11.98 -26.50 -0.96
N LYS A 14 -12.83 -26.66 -1.99
CA LYS A 14 -12.83 -27.88 -2.83
C LYS A 14 -11.49 -28.08 -3.51
N VAL A 15 -10.94 -27.04 -4.14
CA VAL A 15 -9.65 -27.13 -4.84
C VAL A 15 -8.50 -27.37 -3.85
N CYS A 16 -8.53 -26.74 -2.66
CA CYS A 16 -7.60 -27.05 -1.56
C CYS A 16 -7.60 -28.53 -1.18
N SER A 17 -8.80 -29.11 -1.01
CA SER A 17 -8.96 -30.51 -0.62
C SER A 17 -8.35 -31.47 -1.67
N ILE A 18 -8.48 -31.11 -2.96
CA ILE A 18 -7.85 -31.87 -4.05
C ILE A 18 -6.33 -31.70 -4.04
N ALA A 19 -5.82 -30.48 -3.85
CA ALA A 19 -4.39 -30.21 -3.77
C ALA A 19 -3.73 -31.00 -2.63
N ASN A 20 -4.35 -31.00 -1.45
CA ASN A 20 -3.89 -31.75 -0.29
C ASN A 20 -3.85 -33.26 -0.51
N THR A 21 -4.74 -33.82 -1.31
CA THR A 21 -4.81 -35.28 -1.53
C THR A 21 -3.92 -35.76 -2.68
N ARG A 22 -3.76 -34.94 -3.73
CA ARG A 22 -3.13 -35.39 -5.00
C ARG A 22 -1.80 -34.72 -5.33
N PHE A 23 -1.46 -33.61 -4.68
CA PHE A 23 -0.30 -32.78 -5.02
C PHE A 23 0.56 -32.45 -3.80
N PRO A 24 1.11 -33.44 -3.07
CA PRO A 24 2.00 -33.17 -1.94
C PRO A 24 3.23 -32.35 -2.38
N ASN A 25 3.73 -31.48 -1.50
CA ASN A 25 4.84 -30.56 -1.77
C ASN A 25 4.64 -29.62 -2.98
N SER A 26 3.40 -29.45 -3.46
CA SER A 26 3.13 -28.74 -4.71
C SER A 26 1.81 -27.96 -4.68
N TYR A 27 1.37 -27.51 -5.85
CA TYR A 27 0.13 -26.77 -6.03
C TYR A 27 -0.66 -27.29 -7.24
N LEU A 28 -1.96 -27.07 -7.22
CA LEU A 28 -2.91 -27.36 -8.29
C LEU A 28 -3.39 -26.06 -8.91
N VAL A 29 -3.40 -25.98 -10.25
CA VAL A 29 -4.05 -24.90 -10.99
C VAL A 29 -5.33 -25.46 -11.62
N GLN A 30 -6.47 -24.84 -11.32
CA GLN A 30 -7.77 -25.22 -11.88
C GLN A 30 -8.55 -23.98 -12.30
N GLN A 31 -8.94 -23.92 -13.57
CA GLN A 31 -9.82 -22.87 -14.07
C GLN A 31 -11.29 -23.31 -13.93
N ILE A 32 -12.11 -22.47 -13.29
CA ILE A 32 -13.55 -22.67 -13.15
C ILE A 32 -14.24 -21.41 -13.70
N GLY A 33 -14.87 -21.56 -14.86
CA GLY A 33 -15.42 -20.41 -15.60
C GLY A 33 -14.34 -19.37 -15.92
N THR A 34 -14.53 -18.15 -15.45
CA THR A 34 -13.59 -17.04 -15.67
C THR A 34 -12.58 -16.83 -14.54
N VAL A 35 -12.53 -17.73 -13.56
CA VAL A 35 -11.65 -17.63 -12.38
C VAL A 35 -10.64 -18.77 -12.41
N ALA A 36 -9.36 -18.46 -12.20
CA ALA A 36 -8.34 -19.48 -11.98
C ALA A 36 -8.09 -19.65 -10.48
N TYR A 37 -8.14 -20.88 -9.99
CA TYR A 37 -7.80 -21.25 -8.62
C TYR A 37 -6.41 -21.89 -8.60
N VAL A 38 -5.52 -21.35 -7.78
CA VAL A 38 -4.20 -21.91 -7.52
C VAL A 38 -4.17 -22.36 -6.06
N ALA A 39 -4.25 -23.67 -5.85
CA ALA A 39 -4.36 -24.27 -4.53
C ALA A 39 -3.06 -24.94 -4.10
N PHE A 40 -2.51 -24.52 -2.97
CA PHE A 40 -1.25 -25.01 -2.43
C PHE A 40 -1.51 -26.11 -1.40
N SER A 41 -0.75 -27.21 -1.51
CA SER A 41 -0.87 -28.35 -0.61
C SER A 41 -0.20 -28.07 0.75
N GLY A 42 -0.94 -28.36 1.82
CA GLY A 42 -0.42 -28.39 3.18
C GLY A 42 0.31 -29.69 3.53
N ARG A 43 0.30 -30.71 2.67
CA ARG A 43 1.06 -31.95 2.90
C ARG A 43 2.50 -31.77 2.45
N GLN A 44 3.40 -31.72 3.43
CA GLN A 44 4.83 -31.67 3.24
C GLN A 44 5.44 -33.04 3.56
N ILE A 45 5.99 -33.76 2.55
CA ILE A 45 6.48 -35.15 2.71
C ILE A 45 7.93 -35.22 3.20
N ASP A 46 8.75 -34.18 2.94
CA ASP A 46 10.14 -34.12 3.40
C ASP A 46 10.68 -32.68 3.29
N SER A 47 10.12 -31.76 4.08
CA SER A 47 10.29 -30.33 3.79
C SER A 47 11.55 -29.69 4.37
N GLY A 48 12.35 -30.40 5.18
CA GLY A 48 13.51 -29.81 5.87
C GLY A 48 13.18 -28.50 6.61
N LEU A 49 11.90 -28.28 6.93
CA LEU A 49 11.40 -27.10 7.61
C LEU A 49 11.93 -27.18 9.04
N GLU A 50 12.66 -26.15 9.47
CA GLU A 50 13.14 -26.10 10.85
C GLU A 50 11.97 -26.32 11.82
N PRO A 51 12.15 -27.11 12.89
CA PRO A 51 11.11 -27.34 13.89
C PRO A 51 10.62 -26.04 14.55
N SER A 52 11.45 -24.99 14.53
CA SER A 52 11.09 -23.67 15.03
C SER A 52 10.26 -22.91 14.01
N CYS A 53 8.93 -22.98 14.16
CA CYS A 53 8.00 -22.15 13.39
C CYS A 53 8.12 -20.63 13.69
N ARG A 54 9.10 -20.21 14.50
CA ARG A 54 9.26 -18.82 14.98
C ARG A 54 10.36 -18.03 14.27
N ASN A 55 11.06 -18.63 13.30
CA ASN A 55 12.18 -17.99 12.63
C ASN A 55 11.72 -17.00 11.54
N LEU A 56 11.71 -15.71 11.87
CA LEU A 56 11.41 -14.59 10.97
C LEU A 56 12.69 -13.99 10.40
N LEU A 57 12.80 -13.92 9.07
CA LEU A 57 13.94 -13.31 8.39
C LEU A 57 13.53 -12.12 7.53
N PRO A 58 14.43 -11.12 7.35
CA PRO A 58 14.22 -10.02 6.41
C PRO A 58 13.90 -10.55 5.01
N LEU A 59 12.80 -10.07 4.43
CA LEU A 59 12.28 -10.51 3.14
C LEU A 59 13.20 -10.09 1.98
N ASP A 60 13.71 -8.86 2.04
CA ASP A 60 14.57 -8.24 1.02
C ASP A 60 15.95 -8.89 0.89
N ALA A 61 16.45 -9.52 1.95
CA ALA A 61 17.74 -10.20 1.95
C ALA A 61 17.74 -11.51 1.16
N ALA A 62 16.58 -12.16 0.99
CA ALA A 62 16.48 -13.53 0.50
C ALA A 62 15.58 -13.71 -0.72
N ASP A 63 14.84 -12.67 -1.13
CA ASP A 63 13.86 -12.77 -2.22
C ASP A 63 14.41 -12.47 -3.61
N GLY A 64 15.60 -11.87 -3.73
CA GLY A 64 16.15 -11.45 -5.03
C GLY A 64 15.32 -10.36 -5.73
N GLY A 65 14.59 -9.52 -5.00
CA GLY A 65 13.79 -8.43 -5.56
C GLY A 65 12.34 -8.79 -5.89
N LEU A 66 11.90 -10.03 -5.62
CA LEU A 66 10.57 -10.51 -5.98
C LEU A 66 9.42 -9.76 -5.30
N PHE A 67 9.67 -9.19 -4.12
CA PHE A 67 8.69 -8.44 -3.34
C PHE A 67 9.03 -6.95 -3.22
N ALA A 68 9.88 -6.41 -4.10
CA ALA A 68 10.33 -5.01 -4.06
C ALA A 68 9.24 -3.96 -3.78
N PRO A 69 8.02 -4.05 -4.36
CA PRO A 69 6.93 -3.12 -4.04
C PRO A 69 6.55 -3.04 -2.54
N LEU A 70 6.78 -4.10 -1.76
CA LEU A 70 6.49 -4.11 -0.32
C LEU A 70 7.50 -3.26 0.49
N TYR A 71 8.78 -3.22 0.10
CA TYR A 71 9.82 -2.56 0.90
C TYR A 71 10.45 -1.32 0.26
N ARG A 72 10.23 -1.03 -1.03
CA ARG A 72 10.84 0.11 -1.75
C ARG A 72 10.61 1.49 -1.08
N HIS A 73 9.50 1.65 -0.36
CA HIS A 73 9.17 2.89 0.36
C HIS A 73 9.02 2.67 1.88
N ASN A 74 9.57 1.57 2.41
CA ASN A 74 9.48 1.29 3.84
C ASN A 74 10.56 2.08 4.60
N GLN A 75 10.13 3.09 5.35
CA GLN A 75 11.00 3.86 6.27
C GLN A 75 10.93 3.35 7.71
N ALA A 76 10.25 2.21 7.96
CA ALA A 76 10.23 1.63 9.30
C ALA A 76 11.64 1.20 9.70
N LYS A 77 12.01 1.47 10.97
CA LYS A 77 13.28 1.01 11.56
C LYS A 77 13.43 -0.51 11.47
N GLU A 78 12.31 -1.24 11.49
CA GLU A 78 12.31 -2.69 11.36
C GLU A 78 12.06 -3.12 9.90
N PRO A 79 12.89 -4.02 9.34
CA PRO A 79 12.64 -4.60 8.02
C PRO A 79 11.38 -5.46 8.02
N ILE A 80 10.80 -5.65 6.84
CA ILE A 80 9.72 -6.61 6.63
C ILE A 80 10.29 -8.01 6.82
N LYS A 81 9.73 -8.76 7.77
CA LYS A 81 10.16 -10.14 8.03
C LYS A 81 9.03 -11.13 7.76
N VAL A 82 9.40 -12.28 7.20
CA VAL A 82 8.47 -13.39 6.93
C VAL A 82 9.01 -14.69 7.50
N TYR A 83 8.11 -15.67 7.69
CA TYR A 83 8.49 -16.99 8.17
C TYR A 83 9.42 -17.66 7.16
N HIS A 84 10.66 -17.91 7.58
CA HIS A 84 11.75 -18.40 6.73
C HIS A 84 11.40 -19.70 6.01
N GLY A 85 10.80 -20.65 6.74
CA GLY A 85 10.37 -21.92 6.19
C GLY A 85 9.41 -21.75 5.01
N MET A 86 8.51 -20.77 5.10
CA MET A 86 7.52 -20.50 4.05
C MET A 86 8.13 -19.78 2.86
N LEU A 87 9.12 -18.91 3.09
CA LEU A 87 9.87 -18.30 2.00
C LEU A 87 10.64 -19.36 1.20
N LYS A 88 11.35 -20.27 1.88
CA LYS A 88 12.02 -21.41 1.22
C LYS A 88 11.05 -22.27 0.42
N LEU A 89 9.90 -22.60 1.02
CA LEU A 89 8.86 -23.39 0.36
C LEU A 89 8.35 -22.68 -0.90
N PHE A 90 8.03 -21.39 -0.81
CA PHE A 90 7.62 -20.59 -1.97
C PHE A 90 8.67 -20.59 -3.08
N LEU A 91 9.94 -20.35 -2.73
CA LEU A 91 11.03 -20.32 -3.71
C LEU A 91 11.21 -21.67 -4.42
N SER A 92 10.91 -22.79 -3.75
CA SER A 92 11.02 -24.14 -4.34
C SER A 92 10.10 -24.35 -5.56
N PHE A 93 8.93 -23.71 -5.58
CA PHE A 93 7.94 -23.85 -6.66
C PHE A 93 7.72 -22.57 -7.48
N TYR A 94 8.42 -21.48 -7.14
CA TYR A 94 8.29 -20.16 -7.76
C TYR A 94 8.45 -20.19 -9.29
N SER A 95 9.46 -20.90 -9.80
CA SER A 95 9.75 -20.97 -11.23
C SER A 95 8.58 -21.54 -12.03
N GLY A 96 8.01 -22.66 -11.55
CA GLY A 96 6.82 -23.27 -12.14
C GLY A 96 5.59 -22.38 -11.99
N LEU A 97 5.39 -21.79 -10.81
CA LEU A 97 4.25 -20.92 -10.55
C LEU A 97 4.24 -19.71 -11.49
N ARG A 98 5.39 -19.09 -11.72
CA ARG A 98 5.55 -17.96 -12.65
C ARG A 98 5.12 -18.33 -14.07
N ILE A 99 5.49 -19.52 -14.55
CA ILE A 99 5.10 -20.02 -15.88
C ILE A 99 3.58 -20.26 -15.93
N GLN A 100 2.99 -20.84 -14.90
CA GLN A 100 1.54 -21.06 -14.85
C GLN A 100 0.77 -19.73 -14.84
N ILE A 101 1.22 -18.76 -14.05
CA ILE A 101 0.61 -17.42 -14.01
C ILE A 101 0.68 -16.74 -15.38
N SER A 102 1.83 -16.77 -16.07
CA SER A 102 1.93 -16.12 -17.39
C SER A 102 0.97 -16.73 -18.43
N VAL A 103 0.65 -18.03 -18.31
CA VAL A 103 -0.34 -18.70 -19.17
C VAL A 103 -1.76 -18.25 -18.85
N LEU A 104 -2.06 -17.90 -17.59
CA LEU A 104 -3.39 -17.47 -17.13
C LEU A 104 -3.68 -15.99 -17.39
N VAL A 105 -2.66 -15.12 -17.32
CA VAL A 105 -2.81 -13.68 -17.53
C VAL A 105 -3.40 -13.43 -18.93
N GLY A 106 -4.48 -12.66 -18.98
CA GLY A 106 -5.25 -12.37 -20.20
C GLY A 106 -6.30 -13.42 -20.58
N LYS A 107 -6.28 -14.62 -19.98
CA LYS A 107 -7.28 -15.69 -20.24
C LYS A 107 -8.37 -15.76 -19.19
N VAL A 108 -8.09 -15.32 -17.96
CA VAL A 108 -9.04 -15.33 -16.84
C VAL A 108 -9.28 -13.92 -16.32
N LYS A 109 -10.46 -13.69 -15.73
CA LYS A 109 -10.84 -12.39 -15.17
C LYS A 109 -10.24 -12.14 -13.80
N SER A 110 -9.95 -13.20 -13.05
CA SER A 110 -9.34 -13.11 -11.71
C SER A 110 -8.62 -14.39 -11.34
N ILE A 111 -7.68 -14.27 -10.38
CA ILE A 111 -6.94 -15.40 -9.83
C ILE A 111 -7.22 -15.49 -8.32
N VAL A 112 -7.54 -16.70 -7.85
CA VAL A 112 -7.72 -17.03 -6.44
C VAL A 112 -6.58 -17.92 -5.99
N MET A 113 -5.75 -17.43 -5.08
CA MET A 113 -4.75 -18.21 -4.36
C MET A 113 -5.40 -18.82 -3.13
N THR A 114 -5.18 -20.11 -2.88
CA THR A 114 -5.82 -20.76 -1.74
C THR A 114 -4.99 -21.90 -1.16
N GLY A 115 -5.23 -22.24 0.09
CA GLY A 115 -4.57 -23.36 0.74
C GLY A 115 -5.09 -23.57 2.15
N HIS A 116 -4.89 -24.79 2.65
CA HIS A 116 -5.21 -25.17 4.03
C HIS A 116 -3.91 -25.36 4.83
N SER A 117 -3.93 -24.99 6.11
CA SER A 117 -2.79 -25.07 7.00
C SER A 117 -1.58 -24.32 6.41
N ILE A 118 -0.40 -24.93 6.42
CA ILE A 118 0.84 -24.39 5.84
C ILE A 118 0.71 -24.07 4.33
N GLY A 119 -0.16 -24.79 3.62
CA GLY A 119 -0.47 -24.50 2.21
C GLY A 119 -1.13 -23.14 2.04
N GLY A 120 -1.96 -22.70 2.99
CA GLY A 120 -2.54 -21.36 2.91
C GLY A 120 -1.55 -20.24 3.26
N THR A 121 -0.54 -20.51 4.09
CA THR A 121 0.57 -19.56 4.29
C THR A 121 1.41 -19.44 3.02
N ALA A 122 1.68 -20.55 2.33
CA ALA A 122 2.29 -20.56 1.01
C ALA A 122 1.43 -19.82 -0.05
N ALA A 123 0.11 -19.97 0.01
CA ALA A 123 -0.82 -19.23 -0.83
C ALA A 123 -0.78 -17.72 -0.56
N SER A 124 -0.69 -17.31 0.70
CA SER A 124 -0.58 -15.91 1.10
C SER A 124 0.70 -15.26 0.58
N LEU A 125 1.83 -15.95 0.74
CA LEU A 125 3.11 -15.46 0.21
C LEU A 125 3.11 -15.42 -1.33
N SER A 126 2.52 -16.43 -1.98
CA SER A 126 2.36 -16.47 -3.43
C SER A 126 1.44 -15.36 -3.96
N ALA A 127 0.38 -15.02 -3.22
CA ALA A 127 -0.50 -13.92 -3.55
C ALA A 127 0.20 -12.56 -3.42
N LEU A 128 1.01 -12.36 -2.37
CA LEU A 128 1.85 -11.17 -2.22
C LEU A 128 2.83 -11.02 -3.38
N TRP A 129 3.49 -12.10 -3.78
CA TRP A 129 4.36 -12.09 -4.95
C TRP A 129 3.58 -11.73 -6.22
N LEU A 130 2.41 -12.33 -6.44
CA LEU A 130 1.61 -12.06 -7.63
C LEU A 130 1.15 -10.59 -7.67
N LEU A 131 0.76 -10.02 -6.53
CA LEU A 131 0.42 -8.60 -6.42
C LEU A 131 1.61 -7.71 -6.77
N CYS A 132 2.80 -8.00 -6.24
CA CYS A 132 4.04 -7.30 -6.60
C CYS A 132 4.37 -7.40 -8.09
N HIS A 133 4.24 -8.60 -8.66
CA HIS A 133 4.52 -8.88 -10.06
C HIS A 133 3.55 -8.13 -10.98
N LEU A 134 2.25 -8.20 -10.72
CA LEU A 134 1.24 -7.51 -11.52
C LEU A 134 1.34 -5.98 -11.37
N HIS A 135 1.61 -5.47 -10.17
CA HIS A 135 1.82 -4.04 -9.96
C HIS A 135 3.02 -3.50 -10.75
N SER A 136 4.06 -4.31 -10.93
CA SER A 136 5.26 -3.92 -11.68
C SER A 136 5.13 -4.11 -13.18
N THR A 137 4.22 -4.95 -13.65
CA THR A 137 4.13 -5.36 -15.07
C THR A 137 2.88 -4.87 -15.79
N MET A 138 1.83 -4.48 -15.06
CA MET A 138 0.52 -4.17 -15.61
C MET A 138 0.05 -2.79 -15.15
N SER A 139 -0.35 -1.94 -16.09
CA SER A 139 -0.98 -0.65 -15.79
C SER A 139 -2.39 -0.81 -15.17
N SER A 140 -3.08 -1.91 -15.48
CA SER A 140 -4.35 -2.28 -14.87
C SER A 140 -4.29 -3.73 -14.39
N PRO A 141 -3.86 -3.96 -13.14
CA PRO A 141 -3.69 -5.31 -12.60
C PRO A 141 -5.02 -6.05 -12.53
N MET A 142 -5.03 -7.33 -12.95
CA MET A 142 -6.18 -8.19 -12.76
C MET A 142 -6.43 -8.47 -11.26
N PRO A 143 -7.70 -8.67 -10.83
CA PRO A 143 -8.01 -9.00 -9.45
C PRO A 143 -7.35 -10.31 -8.98
N VAL A 144 -6.72 -10.24 -7.80
CA VAL A 144 -6.15 -11.38 -7.07
C VAL A 144 -6.82 -11.46 -5.71
N LEU A 145 -7.26 -12.65 -5.31
CA LEU A 145 -7.81 -12.90 -3.98
C LEU A 145 -7.06 -14.09 -3.35
N CYS A 146 -6.70 -13.99 -2.08
CA CYS A 146 -6.14 -15.07 -1.30
C CYS A 146 -7.18 -15.52 -0.26
N ILE A 147 -7.57 -16.80 -0.30
CA ILE A 147 -8.48 -17.40 0.68
C ILE A 147 -7.76 -18.54 1.36
N THR A 148 -7.52 -18.46 2.66
CA THR A 148 -6.81 -19.48 3.41
C THR A 148 -7.68 -20.13 4.47
N PHE A 149 -7.39 -21.37 4.83
CA PHE A 149 -8.14 -22.12 5.84
C PHE A 149 -7.18 -22.61 6.93
N GLY A 150 -7.34 -22.14 8.17
CA GLY A 150 -6.55 -22.62 9.30
C GLY A 150 -5.05 -22.43 9.15
N SER A 151 -4.63 -21.34 8.49
CA SER A 151 -3.22 -21.11 8.18
C SER A 151 -2.48 -20.38 9.30
N PRO A 152 -1.22 -20.74 9.59
CA PRO A 152 -0.37 -19.96 10.48
C PRO A 152 -0.05 -18.59 9.87
N MET A 153 0.25 -17.62 10.74
CA MET A 153 0.65 -16.27 10.35
C MET A 153 1.96 -16.26 9.55
N LEU A 154 2.13 -15.23 8.72
CA LEU A 154 3.23 -15.17 7.74
C LEU A 154 4.38 -14.26 8.16
N GLY A 155 4.14 -13.12 8.80
CA GLY A 155 5.18 -12.11 9.03
C GLY A 155 4.88 -11.15 10.16
N ASN A 156 5.81 -10.19 10.37
CA ASN A 156 5.78 -9.22 11.45
C ASN A 156 4.85 -8.02 11.18
N GLU A 157 4.78 -7.09 12.13
CA GLU A 157 3.99 -5.86 12.01
C GLU A 157 4.40 -5.01 10.79
N ALA A 158 5.69 -4.98 10.44
CA ALA A 158 6.18 -4.28 9.26
C ALA A 158 5.55 -4.82 7.96
N LEU A 159 5.33 -6.14 7.85
CA LEU A 159 4.59 -6.73 6.73
C LEU A 159 3.14 -6.25 6.71
N HIS A 160 2.45 -6.32 7.85
CA HIS A 160 1.07 -5.84 8.00
C HIS A 160 0.92 -4.37 7.55
N ARG A 161 1.78 -3.49 8.06
CA ARG A 161 1.79 -2.06 7.70
C ARG A 161 2.07 -1.85 6.22
N SER A 162 2.96 -2.63 5.61
CA SER A 162 3.24 -2.54 4.18
C SER A 162 2.02 -2.95 3.33
N ILE A 163 1.35 -4.05 3.67
CA ILE A 163 0.13 -4.51 2.99
C ILE A 163 -0.99 -3.46 3.07
N LEU A 164 -1.14 -2.80 4.23
CA LEU A 164 -2.08 -1.69 4.41
C LEU A 164 -1.73 -0.50 3.50
N ARG A 165 -0.47 -0.07 3.47
CA ARG A 165 0.02 1.03 2.63
C ARG A 165 -0.20 0.77 1.14
N GLN A 166 -0.05 -0.49 0.70
CA GLN A 166 -0.29 -0.88 -0.70
C GLN A 166 -1.78 -1.05 -1.04
N ARG A 167 -2.68 -0.89 -0.07
CA ARG A 167 -4.13 -1.15 -0.22
C ARG A 167 -4.42 -2.61 -0.59
N TRP A 168 -3.61 -3.54 -0.12
CA TRP A 168 -3.74 -4.96 -0.45
C TRP A 168 -4.47 -5.80 0.61
N SER A 169 -4.85 -5.23 1.76
CA SER A 169 -5.55 -5.99 2.81
C SER A 169 -6.84 -6.64 2.32
N GLY A 170 -7.62 -5.95 1.47
CA GLY A 170 -8.85 -6.50 0.88
C GLY A 170 -8.64 -7.66 -0.09
N ASN A 171 -7.39 -8.01 -0.42
CA ASN A 171 -7.04 -9.17 -1.23
C ASN A 171 -6.89 -10.45 -0.38
N PHE A 172 -6.96 -10.40 0.95
CA PHE A 172 -6.70 -11.54 1.82
C PHE A 172 -7.88 -11.84 2.74
N CYS A 173 -8.34 -13.08 2.72
CA CYS A 173 -9.41 -13.61 3.56
C CYS A 173 -8.93 -14.89 4.27
N HIS A 174 -8.81 -14.83 5.59
CA HIS A 174 -8.32 -15.92 6.43
C HIS A 174 -9.48 -16.56 7.19
N VAL A 175 -9.91 -17.74 6.76
CA VAL A 175 -10.97 -18.52 7.41
C VAL A 175 -10.36 -19.32 8.55
N VAL A 176 -10.90 -19.13 9.75
CA VAL A 176 -10.35 -19.70 11.00
C VAL A 176 -11.49 -20.32 11.81
N SER A 177 -11.36 -21.60 12.15
CA SER A 177 -12.31 -22.24 13.06
C SER A 177 -12.09 -21.79 14.51
N LYS A 178 -13.16 -21.82 15.31
CA LYS A 178 -13.22 -21.37 16.71
C LYS A 178 -12.03 -21.89 17.53
N HIS A 179 -11.75 -23.19 17.48
CA HIS A 179 -10.71 -23.81 18.32
C HIS A 179 -9.43 -24.19 17.58
N ASP A 180 -9.33 -23.98 16.26
CA ASP A 180 -8.17 -24.43 15.47
C ASP A 180 -6.83 -23.90 16.03
N ILE A 181 -5.96 -24.79 16.48
CA ILE A 181 -4.69 -24.39 17.07
C ILE A 181 -3.72 -23.76 16.06
N VAL A 182 -3.78 -24.13 14.78
CA VAL A 182 -2.72 -23.84 13.80
C VAL A 182 -2.51 -22.34 13.53
N PRO A 183 -3.55 -21.51 13.34
CA PRO A 183 -3.39 -20.06 13.25
C PRO A 183 -2.81 -19.40 14.51
N ARG A 184 -2.80 -20.14 15.64
CA ARG A 184 -2.52 -19.63 16.98
C ARG A 184 -1.18 -20.12 17.54
N VAL A 185 -0.57 -21.16 16.94
CA VAL A 185 0.74 -21.75 17.34
C VAL A 185 1.87 -20.70 17.42
N LEU A 186 1.75 -19.61 16.67
CA LEU A 186 2.78 -18.57 16.54
C LEU A 186 2.64 -17.41 17.54
N PHE A 187 1.59 -17.40 18.37
CA PHE A 187 1.52 -16.51 19.52
C PHE A 187 2.29 -17.14 20.68
N ALA A 188 3.46 -16.57 21.00
CA ALA A 188 4.08 -16.84 22.28
C ALA A 188 3.25 -16.15 23.37
N ASP A 189 2.92 -16.89 24.44
CA ASP A 189 2.32 -16.40 25.69
C ASP A 189 1.04 -15.57 25.54
N MET A 190 0.01 -16.25 25.04
CA MET A 190 -1.38 -15.79 24.95
C MET A 190 -1.95 -15.18 26.24
N GLU A 191 -1.47 -15.59 27.43
CA GLU A 191 -1.90 -15.04 28.74
C GLU A 191 -1.46 -13.59 28.99
N MET A 192 -0.33 -13.14 28.43
CA MET A 192 0.22 -11.79 28.70
C MET A 192 -0.46 -10.68 27.89
N LEU A 193 -1.04 -11.02 26.73
CA LEU A 193 -1.65 -10.06 25.78
C LEU A 193 -3.03 -9.52 26.23
N VAL A 194 -3.63 -10.12 27.25
CA VAL A 194 -4.96 -9.76 27.77
C VAL A 194 -4.90 -8.62 28.79
N HIS A 195 -3.74 -8.42 29.43
CA HIS A 195 -3.58 -7.45 30.51
C HIS A 195 -2.91 -6.14 30.10
N THR A 196 -2.42 -6.02 28.87
CA THR A 196 -1.79 -4.80 28.37
C THR A 196 -2.68 -4.13 27.32
N LYS A 197 -3.11 -2.89 27.59
CA LYS A 197 -3.74 -2.01 26.58
C LYS A 197 -2.77 -1.63 25.45
N ASP A 198 -1.49 -1.95 25.62
CA ASP A 198 -0.45 -1.90 24.59
C ASP A 198 -0.25 -3.31 24.01
N VAL A 199 -0.82 -3.55 22.84
CA VAL A 199 -0.58 -4.76 22.01
C VAL A 199 0.78 -4.65 21.28
N SER A 200 1.51 -3.55 21.48
CA SER A 200 2.57 -3.08 20.60
C SER A 200 3.97 -3.64 20.86
N THR A 201 4.20 -4.47 21.89
CA THR A 201 5.59 -4.75 22.32
C THR A 201 6.13 -6.19 22.24
N GLU A 202 5.35 -7.27 22.05
CA GLU A 202 5.94 -8.63 22.15
C GLU A 202 5.41 -9.72 21.18
N THR A 203 4.59 -9.41 20.17
CA THR A 203 4.21 -10.43 19.18
C THR A 203 5.17 -10.47 17.98
N LEU A 204 5.79 -11.62 17.75
CA LEU A 204 6.66 -11.84 16.58
C LEU A 204 5.88 -11.75 15.26
N PHE A 205 4.64 -12.24 15.26
CA PHE A 205 3.78 -12.33 14.08
C PHE A 205 2.56 -11.41 14.21
N TRP A 206 2.15 -10.83 13.09
CA TRP A 206 1.04 -9.89 13.02
C TRP A 206 0.02 -10.31 11.95
N PRO A 207 -1.30 -10.25 12.25
CA PRO A 207 -2.32 -10.56 11.27
C PRO A 207 -2.42 -9.47 10.19
N PHE A 208 -2.83 -9.84 8.98
CA PHE A 208 -3.18 -8.91 7.91
C PHE A 208 -4.37 -9.44 7.12
N GLY A 209 -5.05 -8.56 6.38
CA GLY A 209 -6.29 -8.94 5.69
C GLY A 209 -7.48 -9.13 6.62
N SER A 210 -8.55 -9.71 6.09
CA SER A 210 -9.80 -9.95 6.82
C SER A 210 -9.83 -11.38 7.36
N TYR A 211 -10.18 -11.55 8.64
CA TYR A 211 -10.31 -12.86 9.28
C TYR A 211 -11.78 -13.22 9.44
N VAL A 212 -12.15 -14.43 9.04
CA VAL A 212 -13.49 -14.98 9.17
C VAL A 212 -13.45 -16.10 10.21
N PHE A 213 -13.83 -15.78 11.43
CA PHE A 213 -13.91 -16.74 12.53
C PHE A 213 -15.21 -17.53 12.45
N CYS A 214 -15.11 -18.86 12.47
CA CYS A 214 -16.23 -19.75 12.22
C CYS A 214 -16.56 -20.57 13.46
N SER A 215 -17.84 -20.71 13.77
CA SER A 215 -18.37 -21.56 14.84
C SER A 215 -19.51 -22.44 14.31
N GLN A 216 -20.14 -23.21 15.18
CA GLN A 216 -21.37 -23.92 14.83
C GLN A 216 -22.54 -22.97 14.57
N GLU A 217 -22.57 -21.84 15.27
CA GLU A 217 -23.65 -20.85 15.24
C GLU A 217 -23.54 -19.85 14.08
N GLY A 218 -22.35 -19.67 13.52
CA GLY A 218 -22.14 -18.58 12.59
C GLY A 218 -20.70 -18.38 12.14
N ALA A 219 -20.50 -17.23 11.49
CA ALA A 219 -19.17 -16.68 11.27
C ALA A 219 -19.13 -15.17 11.56
N VAL A 220 -17.98 -14.70 12.00
CA VAL A 220 -17.71 -13.29 12.31
C VAL A 220 -16.51 -12.83 11.50
N CYS A 221 -16.66 -11.72 10.78
CA CYS A 221 -15.57 -11.10 10.02
C CYS A 221 -14.94 -9.98 10.84
N VAL A 222 -13.61 -10.01 10.99
CA VAL A 222 -12.83 -9.05 11.76
C VAL A 222 -11.62 -8.60 10.91
N GLU A 223 -11.39 -7.30 10.82
CA GLU A 223 -10.31 -6.73 9.98
C GLU A 223 -9.24 -5.98 10.79
N ASN A 224 -9.60 -5.47 11.98
CA ASN A 224 -8.65 -4.79 12.86
C ASN A 224 -7.67 -5.81 13.46
N ALA A 225 -6.37 -5.60 13.31
CA ALA A 225 -5.35 -6.54 13.74
C ALA A 225 -5.39 -6.85 15.24
N ALA A 226 -5.59 -5.84 16.10
CA ALA A 226 -5.71 -6.04 17.54
C ALA A 226 -6.96 -6.86 17.88
N SER A 227 -8.10 -6.56 17.24
CA SER A 227 -9.32 -7.34 17.39
C SER A 227 -9.15 -8.79 16.91
N VAL A 228 -8.39 -9.02 15.82
CA VAL A 228 -8.08 -10.38 15.34
C VAL A 228 -7.25 -11.14 16.37
N ILE A 229 -6.19 -10.54 16.91
CA ILE A 229 -5.35 -11.15 17.95
C ILE A 229 -6.20 -11.50 19.18
N GLN A 230 -7.03 -10.57 19.62
CA GLN A 230 -7.91 -10.78 20.77
C GLN A 230 -8.95 -11.87 20.51
N MET A 231 -9.58 -11.90 19.33
CA MET A 231 -10.52 -12.97 18.96
C MET A 231 -9.86 -14.34 18.82
N MET A 232 -8.61 -14.40 18.32
CA MET A 232 -7.82 -15.63 18.29
C MET A 232 -7.66 -16.21 19.70
N TYR A 233 -7.37 -15.34 20.68
CA TYR A 233 -7.28 -15.71 22.09
C TYR A 233 -8.62 -16.18 22.66
N LEU A 234 -9.64 -15.31 22.60
CA LEU A 234 -10.93 -15.53 23.26
C LEU A 234 -11.62 -16.80 22.76
N MET A 235 -11.53 -17.10 21.46
CA MET A 235 -12.14 -18.31 20.90
C MET A 235 -11.38 -19.59 21.25
N MET A 236 -10.06 -19.51 21.53
CA MET A 236 -9.28 -20.66 21.96
C MET A 236 -9.39 -20.91 23.47
N ALA A 237 -9.51 -19.86 24.28
CA ALA A 237 -9.68 -19.96 25.74
C ALA A 237 -10.93 -20.76 26.15
N MET A 238 -11.94 -20.83 25.27
CA MET A 238 -13.17 -21.58 25.48
C MET A 238 -13.12 -23.03 24.95
N GLY A 239 -11.99 -23.48 24.41
CA GLY A 239 -11.82 -24.79 23.77
C GLY A 239 -11.18 -25.85 24.68
N SER A 240 -11.52 -27.10 24.42
CA SER A 240 -10.81 -28.27 24.96
C SER A 240 -9.65 -28.69 24.03
N PRO A 241 -8.59 -29.37 24.52
CA PRO A 241 -7.49 -29.81 23.66
C PRO A 241 -7.91 -30.70 22.47
N SER A 242 -8.96 -31.52 22.62
CA SER A 242 -9.47 -32.38 21.55
C SER A 242 -10.14 -31.60 20.42
N CYS A 243 -10.91 -30.55 20.74
CA CYS A 243 -11.55 -29.74 19.70
C CYS A 243 -10.54 -28.93 18.89
N CYS A 244 -9.35 -28.63 19.43
CA CYS A 244 -8.33 -27.86 18.73
C CYS A 244 -7.78 -28.55 17.47
N ILE A 245 -7.60 -29.86 17.53
CA ILE A 245 -7.14 -30.68 16.39
C ILE A 245 -8.31 -30.97 15.44
N GLU A 246 -9.47 -31.28 16.02
CA GLU A 246 -10.68 -31.61 15.26
C GLU A 246 -11.12 -30.45 14.36
N ASP A 247 -11.14 -29.24 14.88
CA ASP A 247 -11.48 -28.03 14.13
C ASP A 247 -10.53 -27.77 12.96
N HIS A 248 -9.24 -28.11 13.12
CA HIS A 248 -8.27 -27.95 12.03
C HIS A 248 -8.59 -28.85 10.83
N LEU A 249 -9.24 -30.00 11.06
CA LEU A 249 -9.57 -30.98 10.02
C LEU A 249 -10.96 -30.78 9.40
N LYS A 250 -11.85 -30.00 10.04
CA LYS A 250 -13.28 -29.92 9.70
C LYS A 250 -13.72 -28.63 8.98
N TYR A 251 -12.80 -27.91 8.34
CA TYR A 251 -13.14 -26.72 7.55
C TYR A 251 -14.23 -26.94 6.48
N GLY A 252 -14.38 -28.16 5.95
CA GLY A 252 -15.47 -28.47 5.01
C GLY A 252 -16.86 -28.30 5.61
N ASP A 253 -17.05 -28.63 6.88
CA ASP A 253 -18.32 -28.47 7.58
C ASP A 253 -18.65 -26.99 7.77
N TYR A 254 -17.65 -26.20 8.19
CA TYR A 254 -17.79 -24.76 8.40
C TYR A 254 -18.06 -24.00 7.10
N VAL A 255 -17.31 -24.27 6.03
CA VAL A 255 -17.49 -23.61 4.71
C VAL A 255 -18.88 -23.91 4.14
N GLY A 256 -19.35 -25.16 4.28
CA GLY A 256 -20.70 -25.56 3.89
C GLY A 256 -21.79 -24.82 4.69
N LYS A 257 -21.58 -24.61 5.99
CA LYS A 257 -22.51 -23.91 6.88
C LYS A 257 -22.56 -22.41 6.63
N ILE A 258 -21.41 -21.75 6.49
CA ILE A 258 -21.32 -20.30 6.19
C ILE A 258 -22.11 -19.98 4.92
N SER A 259 -21.91 -20.80 3.88
CA SER A 259 -22.63 -20.65 2.61
C SER A 259 -24.15 -20.75 2.75
N LYS A 260 -24.65 -21.54 3.72
CA LYS A 260 -26.08 -21.69 4.03
C LYS A 260 -26.60 -20.60 4.96
N GLN A 261 -25.82 -20.18 5.95
CA GLN A 261 -26.23 -19.18 6.94
C GLN A 261 -26.39 -17.78 6.35
N PHE A 262 -25.60 -17.40 5.34
CA PHE A 262 -25.83 -16.15 4.59
C PHE A 262 -27.21 -16.10 3.90
N LEU A 263 -27.86 -17.25 3.68
CA LEU A 263 -29.20 -17.34 3.10
C LEU A 263 -30.32 -17.28 4.15
N ASN A 264 -29.99 -17.43 5.43
CA ASN A 264 -30.97 -17.45 6.52
C ASN A 264 -31.00 -16.08 7.23
N ALA A 265 -32.11 -15.36 7.13
CA ALA A 265 -32.32 -14.14 7.89
C ALA A 265 -32.49 -14.49 9.38
N LYS A 266 -31.48 -14.17 10.22
CA LYS A 266 -31.62 -14.27 11.68
C LYS A 266 -32.41 -13.05 12.19
N SER A 267 -33.51 -13.29 12.89
CA SER A 267 -34.28 -12.26 13.60
C SER A 267 -34.01 -12.32 15.10
N PHE A 268 -33.95 -11.16 15.77
CA PHE A 268 -33.73 -11.03 17.22
C PHE A 268 -34.83 -11.62 18.14
N HIS A 269 -35.84 -12.28 17.58
CA HIS A 269 -37.12 -12.49 18.26
C HIS A 269 -37.22 -13.70 19.21
N GLU A 270 -36.15 -14.44 19.50
CA GLU A 270 -36.29 -15.69 20.28
C GLU A 270 -35.94 -15.60 21.77
N ASN A 271 -35.22 -14.57 22.26
CA ASN A 271 -34.65 -14.61 23.62
C ASN A 271 -35.00 -13.45 24.58
N GLY A 272 -36.07 -12.68 24.34
CA GLY A 272 -36.61 -11.74 25.35
C GLY A 272 -35.71 -10.55 25.75
N ASP A 273 -34.49 -10.44 25.21
CA ASP A 273 -33.64 -9.26 25.32
C ASP A 273 -34.25 -8.13 24.47
N GLY A 274 -34.29 -6.92 25.02
CA GLY A 274 -34.90 -5.75 24.39
C GLY A 274 -34.34 -5.45 22.99
N LEU A 275 -35.12 -4.72 22.18
CA LEU A 275 -34.70 -4.32 20.84
C LEU A 275 -33.38 -3.53 20.92
N PRO A 276 -32.36 -3.82 20.08
CA PRO A 276 -31.12 -3.06 20.09
C PRO A 276 -31.37 -1.57 19.82
N ASP A 277 -30.69 -0.67 20.54
CA ASP A 277 -30.88 0.78 20.41
C ASP A 277 -30.35 1.33 19.05
N SER A 278 -29.54 0.54 18.33
CA SER A 278 -29.03 0.88 17.00
C SER A 278 -28.75 -0.33 16.12
N SER A 279 -28.67 -0.13 14.80
CA SER A 279 -28.25 -1.17 13.84
C SER A 279 -26.82 -1.67 14.08
N PHE A 280 -25.96 -0.82 14.66
CA PHE A 280 -24.61 -1.20 15.05
C PHE A 280 -24.63 -2.18 16.23
N GLU A 281 -25.39 -1.88 17.28
CA GLU A 281 -25.52 -2.76 18.45
C GLU A 281 -26.20 -4.08 18.09
N ALA A 282 -27.18 -4.04 17.20
CA ALA A 282 -27.73 -5.24 16.57
C ALA A 282 -26.62 -6.05 15.87
N GLY A 283 -25.77 -5.42 15.05
CA GLY A 283 -24.65 -6.08 14.39
C GLY A 283 -23.67 -6.73 15.36
N VAL A 284 -23.30 -6.04 16.44
CA VAL A 284 -22.42 -6.57 17.49
C VAL A 284 -23.06 -7.76 18.21
N ALA A 285 -24.34 -7.68 18.57
CA ALA A 285 -25.06 -8.77 19.21
C ALA A 285 -25.14 -10.02 18.31
N LEU A 286 -25.45 -9.84 17.02
CA LEU A 286 -25.46 -10.95 16.05
C LEU A 286 -24.07 -11.56 15.84
N ALA A 287 -23.03 -10.73 15.83
CA ALA A 287 -21.65 -11.19 15.73
C ALA A 287 -21.26 -12.00 16.97
N LEU A 288 -21.61 -11.53 18.17
CA LEU A 288 -21.32 -12.22 19.43
C LEU A 288 -22.08 -13.56 19.54
N GLN A 289 -23.33 -13.61 19.08
CA GLN A 289 -24.07 -14.87 18.96
C GLN A 289 -23.41 -15.82 17.94
N SER A 290 -22.95 -15.28 16.80
CA SER A 290 -22.32 -16.05 15.73
C SER A 290 -20.93 -16.56 16.09
N SER A 291 -20.22 -15.94 17.05
CA SER A 291 -18.95 -16.44 17.56
C SER A 291 -19.11 -17.57 18.58
N ASP A 292 -20.34 -17.85 19.02
CA ASP A 292 -20.66 -18.91 19.99
C ASP A 292 -19.91 -18.75 21.32
N LEU A 293 -19.68 -17.49 21.73
CA LEU A 293 -19.04 -17.17 23.02
C LEU A 293 -20.07 -17.05 24.17
N THR A 294 -21.35 -16.88 23.84
CA THR A 294 -22.46 -16.60 24.78
C THR A 294 -23.24 -17.85 25.26
N ASP A 295 -22.97 -19.04 24.74
CA ASP A 295 -23.79 -20.25 24.96
C ASP A 295 -23.80 -20.79 26.41
N LYS A 296 -24.76 -20.42 27.27
CA LYS A 296 -24.85 -20.77 28.71
C LYS A 296 -25.07 -22.27 29.04
N GLY A 297 -24.35 -23.20 28.41
CA GLY A 297 -24.34 -24.63 28.73
C GLY A 297 -23.97 -24.94 30.19
N PRO A 298 -24.28 -26.15 30.67
CA PRO A 298 -24.13 -26.53 32.08
C PRO A 298 -22.65 -26.75 32.45
N LEU A 299 -22.03 -25.77 33.11
CA LEU A 299 -20.63 -25.82 33.58
C LEU A 299 -20.50 -25.38 35.05
N GLN A 300 -19.37 -25.72 35.67
CA GLN A 300 -19.06 -25.53 37.08
C GLN A 300 -18.79 -24.05 37.40
N VAL A 301 -19.01 -23.64 38.66
CA VAL A 301 -18.99 -22.24 39.12
C VAL A 301 -17.66 -21.50 38.84
N GLN A 302 -16.52 -22.21 38.76
CA GLN A 302 -15.20 -21.61 38.47
C GLN A 302 -15.05 -21.15 37.00
N ASP A 303 -15.71 -21.83 36.06
CA ASP A 303 -15.66 -21.47 34.63
C ASP A 303 -16.56 -20.27 34.30
N TRP A 304 -17.47 -19.89 35.22
CA TRP A 304 -18.45 -18.84 34.97
C TRP A 304 -17.82 -17.45 34.93
N ASN A 305 -16.87 -17.17 35.83
CA ASN A 305 -16.12 -15.91 35.88
C ASN A 305 -15.23 -15.73 34.63
N LEU A 306 -14.60 -16.81 34.14
CA LEU A 306 -13.80 -16.76 32.92
C LEU A 306 -14.68 -16.41 31.72
N ARG A 307 -15.87 -17.01 31.64
CA ARG A 307 -16.79 -16.81 30.55
C ARG A 307 -17.40 -15.42 30.48
N GLU A 308 -17.86 -14.90 31.61
CA GLU A 308 -18.40 -13.53 31.68
C GLU A 308 -17.34 -12.51 31.23
N ASN A 309 -16.09 -12.72 31.67
CA ASN A 309 -14.95 -11.92 31.21
C ASN A 309 -14.69 -12.06 29.71
N VAL A 310 -14.76 -13.28 29.14
CA VAL A 310 -14.58 -13.53 27.70
C VAL A 310 -15.68 -12.84 26.88
N GLU A 311 -16.93 -12.90 27.34
CA GLU A 311 -18.06 -12.25 26.68
C GLU A 311 -17.91 -10.73 26.67
N ILE A 312 -17.55 -10.13 27.82
CA ILE A 312 -17.26 -8.69 27.94
C ILE A 312 -16.13 -8.30 26.97
N MET A 313 -15.00 -9.02 27.01
CA MET A 313 -13.86 -8.74 26.15
C MET A 313 -14.18 -8.92 24.66
N ALA A 314 -14.98 -9.92 24.29
CA ALA A 314 -15.41 -10.12 22.91
C ALA A 314 -16.32 -8.99 22.44
N LYS A 315 -17.24 -8.54 23.29
CA LYS A 315 -18.12 -7.40 23.01
C LYS A 315 -17.31 -6.12 22.85
N GLU A 316 -16.37 -5.85 23.75
CA GLU A 316 -15.45 -4.70 23.64
C GLU A 316 -14.64 -4.79 22.34
N CYS A 317 -14.08 -5.96 22.02
CA CYS A 317 -13.32 -6.22 20.79
C CYS A 317 -14.12 -5.91 19.52
N LEU A 318 -15.38 -6.35 19.47
CA LEU A 318 -16.30 -6.05 18.36
C LEU A 318 -16.72 -4.57 18.34
N GLN A 319 -16.75 -3.92 19.50
CA GLN A 319 -17.05 -2.49 19.66
C GLN A 319 -15.85 -1.57 19.43
N ILE A 320 -14.60 -2.06 19.43
CA ILE A 320 -13.43 -1.28 18.99
C ILE A 320 -13.66 -0.78 17.56
N CYS A 321 -14.47 -1.50 16.76
CA CYS A 321 -14.94 -1.06 15.44
C CYS A 321 -15.90 0.16 15.46
N LYS A 322 -16.51 0.51 16.61
CA LYS A 322 -17.43 1.65 16.83
C LYS A 322 -16.67 2.97 17.02
N ASN A 323 -15.56 2.93 17.74
CA ASN A 323 -15.15 4.09 18.54
C ASN A 323 -14.17 5.06 17.88
N ASP A 324 -13.60 4.79 16.70
CA ASP A 324 -12.53 5.69 16.21
C ASP A 324 -12.45 5.95 14.69
N HIS A 325 -13.02 5.12 13.82
CA HIS A 325 -12.84 5.31 12.37
C HIS A 325 -14.10 5.00 11.58
N ASN A 326 -14.87 6.02 11.22
CA ASN A 326 -15.72 5.97 10.04
C ASN A 326 -14.94 6.60 8.87
N PRO A 327 -14.28 5.82 8.01
CA PRO A 327 -13.39 6.38 6.99
C PRO A 327 -14.13 7.29 6.02
N ASN A 328 -15.42 7.03 5.78
CA ASN A 328 -16.24 7.89 4.92
C ASN A 328 -16.54 9.24 5.58
N LEU A 329 -16.83 9.26 6.88
CA LEU A 329 -16.98 10.50 7.64
C LEU A 329 -15.66 11.28 7.71
N THR A 330 -14.56 10.59 7.96
CA THR A 330 -13.21 11.17 7.95
C THR A 330 -12.88 11.79 6.59
N ALA A 331 -13.17 11.09 5.49
CA ALA A 331 -13.00 11.60 4.13
C ALA A 331 -13.91 12.82 3.84
N ALA A 332 -15.13 12.85 4.38
CA ALA A 332 -16.03 13.99 4.27
C ALA A 332 -15.49 15.21 5.04
N ASN A 333 -14.98 15.01 6.27
CA ASN A 333 -14.32 16.06 7.04
C ASN A 333 -13.05 16.58 6.36
N LEU A 334 -12.28 15.69 5.71
CA LEU A 334 -11.13 16.08 4.89
C LEU A 334 -11.52 16.93 3.69
N ALA A 335 -12.68 16.68 3.07
CA ALA A 335 -13.18 17.55 2.01
C ALA A 335 -13.44 18.99 2.48
N ILE A 336 -13.94 19.15 3.72
CA ILE A 336 -14.13 20.46 4.36
C ILE A 336 -12.78 21.11 4.70
N ARG A 337 -11.81 20.33 5.22
CA ARG A 337 -10.45 20.84 5.48
C ARG A 337 -9.76 21.27 4.17
N LEU A 338 -9.96 20.52 3.08
CA LEU A 338 -9.43 20.87 1.75
C LEU A 338 -9.98 22.22 1.26
N SER A 339 -11.27 22.51 1.47
CA SER A 339 -11.81 23.82 1.08
C SER A 339 -11.23 24.98 1.92
N LYS A 340 -10.88 24.73 3.19
CA LYS A 340 -10.23 25.73 4.06
C LYS A 340 -8.78 26.04 3.68
N ILE A 341 -8.06 25.09 3.08
CA ILE A 341 -6.67 25.30 2.63
C ILE A 341 -6.56 25.73 1.16
N ALA A 342 -7.63 25.57 0.36
CA ALA A 342 -7.67 25.98 -1.04
C ALA A 342 -7.24 27.45 -1.27
N PRO A 343 -7.57 28.42 -0.40
CA PRO A 343 -7.08 29.80 -0.53
C PRO A 343 -5.55 29.92 -0.52
N PHE A 344 -4.84 29.10 0.26
CA PHE A 344 -3.36 29.12 0.27
C PHE A 344 -2.78 28.71 -1.08
N ARG A 345 -3.42 27.74 -1.75
CA ARG A 345 -3.03 27.33 -3.11
C ARG A 345 -3.35 28.43 -4.12
N ALA A 346 -4.53 29.05 -4.04
CA ALA A 346 -4.92 30.15 -4.91
C ALA A 346 -3.98 31.35 -4.79
N GLU A 347 -3.49 31.67 -3.58
CA GLU A 347 -2.47 32.70 -3.39
C GLU A 347 -1.14 32.38 -4.09
N ILE A 348 -0.75 31.10 -4.18
CA ILE A 348 0.44 30.69 -4.93
C ILE A 348 0.18 30.78 -6.44
N GLU A 349 -1.02 30.46 -6.92
CA GLU A 349 -1.39 30.68 -8.32
C GLU A 349 -1.37 32.17 -8.70
N TRP A 350 -1.85 33.04 -7.82
CA TRP A 350 -1.78 34.49 -8.00
C TRP A 350 -0.34 34.99 -7.97
N TYR A 351 0.50 34.45 -7.07
CA TYR A 351 1.93 34.73 -7.09
C TYR A 351 2.57 34.33 -8.42
N LYS A 352 2.21 33.16 -8.95
CA LYS A 352 2.68 32.70 -10.25
C LYS A 352 2.28 33.66 -11.36
N ALA A 353 0.99 33.95 -11.51
CA ALA A 353 0.50 34.88 -12.52
C ALA A 353 1.15 36.27 -12.41
N PHE A 354 1.36 36.76 -11.18
CA PHE A 354 2.05 38.01 -10.94
C PHE A 354 3.51 37.98 -11.43
N CYS A 355 4.27 36.94 -11.09
CA CYS A 355 5.67 36.81 -11.46
C CYS A 355 5.86 36.58 -12.97
N ASP A 356 4.94 35.86 -13.59
CA ASP A 356 4.99 35.55 -15.02
C ASP A 356 4.69 36.82 -15.86
N GLY A 357 3.84 37.72 -15.35
CA GLY A 357 3.57 39.03 -15.95
C GLY A 357 4.54 40.14 -15.52
N ALA A 358 5.54 39.86 -14.69
CA ALA A 358 6.48 40.87 -14.22
C ALA A 358 7.45 41.32 -15.32
N GLY A 359 7.81 42.60 -15.31
CA GLY A 359 8.74 43.18 -16.29
C GLY A 359 10.17 42.63 -16.20
N ASP A 360 10.53 41.96 -15.09
CA ASP A 360 11.81 41.27 -14.95
C ASP A 360 11.89 39.96 -15.74
N GLN A 361 10.76 39.44 -16.24
CA GLN A 361 10.69 38.24 -17.07
C GLN A 361 11.39 37.03 -16.44
N MET A 362 11.33 36.89 -15.12
CA MET A 362 11.96 35.78 -14.39
C MET A 362 11.02 34.60 -14.16
N GLY A 363 9.72 34.85 -14.02
CA GLY A 363 8.76 33.83 -13.61
C GLY A 363 8.83 33.51 -12.12
N TYR A 364 7.89 32.68 -11.68
CA TYR A 364 7.66 32.46 -10.24
C TYR A 364 8.73 31.61 -9.54
N TYR A 365 9.31 30.62 -10.23
CA TYR A 365 10.40 29.79 -9.70
C TYR A 365 11.63 30.66 -9.35
N ASP A 366 12.14 31.39 -10.33
CA ASP A 366 13.31 32.25 -10.16
C ASP A 366 13.05 33.42 -9.21
N SER A 367 11.85 34.00 -9.24
CA SER A 367 11.46 35.04 -8.28
C SER A 367 11.53 34.51 -6.85
N PHE A 368 10.97 33.33 -6.58
CA PHE A 368 11.00 32.73 -5.25
C PHE A 368 12.42 32.34 -4.82
N LYS A 369 13.22 31.79 -5.74
CA LYS A 369 14.62 31.43 -5.49
C LYS A 369 15.49 32.66 -5.18
N ARG A 370 15.32 33.78 -5.90
CA ARG A 370 16.22 34.94 -5.76
C ARG A 370 15.73 35.99 -4.75
N LYS A 371 14.42 36.10 -4.49
CA LYS A 371 13.82 37.20 -3.69
C LYS A 371 13.34 36.78 -2.29
N ALA A 372 14.04 35.81 -1.68
CA ALA A 372 13.70 35.18 -0.39
C ALA A 372 13.29 36.12 0.75
N GLY A 373 13.86 37.33 0.80
CA GLY A 373 13.69 38.27 1.90
C GLY A 373 12.45 39.18 1.81
N SER A 374 11.66 39.11 0.74
CA SER A 374 10.48 39.96 0.60
C SER A 374 9.28 39.40 1.37
N ARG A 375 8.43 40.31 1.87
CA ARG A 375 7.18 39.96 2.59
C ARG A 375 6.27 39.06 1.75
N ARG A 376 6.29 39.20 0.42
CA ARG A 376 5.48 38.40 -0.50
C ARG A 376 5.98 36.96 -0.55
N GLU A 377 7.27 36.75 -0.79
CA GLU A 377 7.93 35.44 -0.83
C GLU A 377 7.81 34.72 0.52
N ALA A 378 7.93 35.45 1.64
CA ALA A 378 7.69 34.89 2.97
C ALA A 378 6.24 34.36 3.14
N ARG A 379 5.23 35.08 2.62
CA ARG A 379 3.83 34.63 2.64
C ARG A 379 3.62 33.40 1.77
N VAL A 380 4.19 33.37 0.57
CA VAL A 380 4.15 32.21 -0.34
C VAL A 380 4.82 30.99 0.31
N ASN A 381 5.97 31.18 0.96
CA ASN A 381 6.67 30.12 1.67
C ASN A 381 5.85 29.57 2.84
N MET A 382 5.18 30.44 3.60
CA MET A 382 4.25 30.01 4.65
C MET A 382 3.09 29.18 4.08
N ASN A 383 2.51 29.60 2.96
CA ASN A 383 1.43 28.86 2.30
C ASN A 383 1.89 27.49 1.79
N ARG A 384 3.09 27.40 1.21
CA ARG A 384 3.74 26.13 0.81
C ARG A 384 3.80 25.14 1.98
N HIS A 385 4.27 25.57 3.14
CA HIS A 385 4.32 24.71 4.33
C HIS A 385 2.94 24.31 4.86
N LYS A 386 1.97 25.23 4.87
CA LYS A 386 0.59 24.90 5.29
C LYS A 386 -0.05 23.84 4.39
N LEU A 387 0.18 23.93 3.08
CA LEU A 387 -0.29 22.93 2.12
C LEU A 387 0.43 21.58 2.34
N ALA A 388 1.76 21.60 2.55
CA ALA A 388 2.53 20.40 2.84
C ALA A 388 2.03 19.69 4.11
N LEU A 389 1.76 20.42 5.19
CA LEU A 389 1.22 19.86 6.44
C LEU A 389 -0.14 19.18 6.24
N PHE A 390 -1.03 19.80 5.45
CA PHE A 390 -2.32 19.18 5.13
C PHE A 390 -2.13 17.87 4.37
N TRP A 391 -1.31 17.88 3.31
CA TRP A 391 -1.10 16.69 2.48
C TRP A 391 -0.38 15.57 3.21
N ASN A 392 0.61 15.89 4.05
CA ASN A 392 1.25 14.93 4.93
C ASN A 392 0.26 14.30 5.91
N SER A 393 -0.68 15.10 6.46
CA SER A 393 -1.78 14.60 7.30
C SER A 393 -2.70 13.65 6.52
N VAL A 394 -3.07 13.97 5.28
CA VAL A 394 -3.89 13.08 4.43
C VAL A 394 -3.18 11.76 4.17
N ILE A 395 -1.89 11.80 3.84
CA ILE A 395 -1.06 10.60 3.61
C ILE A 395 -1.00 9.75 4.88
N HIS A 396 -0.73 10.36 6.03
CA HIS A 396 -0.69 9.66 7.32
C HIS A 396 -2.00 8.91 7.61
N MET A 397 -3.14 9.59 7.42
CA MET A 397 -4.47 8.99 7.60
C MET A 397 -4.73 7.86 6.59
N LEU A 398 -4.24 7.99 5.36
CA LEU A 398 -4.33 6.94 4.34
C LEU A 398 -3.58 5.67 4.77
N GLU A 399 -2.36 5.83 5.29
CA GLU A 399 -1.47 4.74 5.67
C GLU A 399 -1.92 4.01 6.94
N ASN A 400 -2.61 4.70 7.83
CA ASN A 400 -3.21 4.12 9.03
C ASN A 400 -4.63 3.57 8.80
N ASN A 401 -5.05 3.45 7.54
CA ASN A 401 -6.37 2.94 7.16
C ASN A 401 -7.57 3.74 7.69
N GLU A 402 -7.37 5.02 7.98
CA GLU A 402 -8.40 5.94 8.47
C GLU A 402 -9.26 6.52 7.33
N LEU A 403 -8.90 6.19 6.08
CA LEU A 403 -9.54 6.66 4.86
C LEU A 403 -10.05 5.47 4.02
N PRO A 404 -11.13 5.67 3.24
CA PRO A 404 -11.73 4.62 2.44
C PRO A 404 -10.71 3.93 1.53
N HIS A 405 -10.87 2.63 1.30
CA HIS A 405 -9.92 1.81 0.53
C HIS A 405 -9.59 2.37 -0.85
N ASN A 406 -10.56 3.01 -1.52
CA ASN A 406 -10.40 3.59 -2.86
C ASN A 406 -10.07 5.10 -2.86
N PHE A 407 -9.72 5.70 -1.72
CA PHE A 407 -9.55 7.15 -1.58
C PHE A 407 -8.52 7.73 -2.56
N ASP A 408 -7.39 7.06 -2.72
CA ASP A 408 -6.28 7.37 -3.63
C ASP A 408 -6.63 7.19 -5.12
N ARG A 409 -7.79 6.60 -5.43
CA ARG A 409 -8.31 6.43 -6.80
C ARG A 409 -9.47 7.36 -7.12
N ARG A 410 -9.96 8.13 -6.15
CA ARG A 410 -11.06 9.07 -6.37
C ARG A 410 -10.53 10.30 -7.08
N ASP A 411 -11.10 10.62 -8.24
CA ASP A 411 -10.69 11.74 -9.09
C ASP A 411 -10.46 13.04 -8.31
N LYS A 412 -11.36 13.39 -7.37
CA LYS A 412 -11.22 14.58 -6.52
C LYS A 412 -9.85 14.68 -5.85
N TRP A 413 -9.37 13.60 -5.25
CA TRP A 413 -8.12 13.59 -4.47
C TRP A 413 -6.90 13.51 -5.39
N VAL A 414 -7.01 12.71 -6.46
CA VAL A 414 -5.97 12.53 -7.47
C VAL A 414 -5.70 13.84 -8.22
N PHE A 415 -6.73 14.54 -8.68
CA PHE A 415 -6.57 15.84 -9.35
C PHE A 415 -6.10 16.94 -8.38
N ALA A 416 -6.62 16.96 -7.15
CA ALA A 416 -6.20 17.94 -6.16
C ALA A 416 -4.72 17.78 -5.77
N SER A 417 -4.26 16.54 -5.57
CA SER A 417 -2.87 16.25 -5.22
C SER A 417 -1.91 16.49 -6.39
N LEU A 418 -2.29 16.10 -7.62
CA LEU A 418 -1.53 16.42 -8.82
C LEU A 418 -1.40 17.93 -9.00
N SER A 419 -2.50 18.66 -8.87
CA SER A 419 -2.48 20.11 -9.05
C SER A 419 -1.64 20.82 -7.98
N TYR A 420 -1.64 20.32 -6.75
CA TYR A 420 -0.71 20.77 -5.71
C TYR A 420 0.74 20.45 -6.08
N LYS A 421 1.04 19.21 -6.51
CA LYS A 421 2.37 18.77 -6.93
C LYS A 421 2.96 19.68 -8.00
N LEU A 422 2.25 19.86 -9.11
CA LEU A 422 2.72 20.66 -10.25
C LEU A 422 2.96 22.15 -9.91
N LEU A 423 2.19 22.71 -8.97
CA LEU A 423 2.31 24.11 -8.58
C LEU A 423 3.42 24.34 -7.54
N VAL A 424 3.51 23.44 -6.54
CA VAL A 424 4.26 23.68 -5.30
C VAL A 424 5.63 22.98 -5.29
N GLU A 425 5.78 21.82 -5.92
CA GLU A 425 7.09 21.13 -5.96
C GLU A 425 8.20 22.00 -6.57
N PRO A 426 7.97 22.83 -7.62
CA PRO A 426 8.96 23.81 -8.07
C PRO A 426 9.44 24.77 -6.99
N LEU A 427 8.58 25.16 -6.03
CA LEU A 427 8.97 26.04 -4.93
C LEU A 427 9.78 25.30 -3.86
N ASP A 428 9.49 24.02 -3.62
CA ASP A 428 10.31 23.16 -2.77
C ASP A 428 11.71 22.98 -3.38
N ILE A 429 11.79 22.77 -4.69
CA ILE A 429 13.06 22.71 -5.45
C ILE A 429 13.82 24.04 -5.33
N ALA A 430 13.14 25.17 -5.56
CA ALA A 430 13.75 26.49 -5.46
C ALA A 430 14.36 26.73 -4.08
N ASP A 431 13.64 26.35 -3.00
CA ASP A 431 14.12 26.47 -1.63
C ASP A 431 15.33 25.57 -1.37
N TYR A 432 15.28 24.31 -1.83
CA TYR A 432 16.36 23.32 -1.70
C TYR A 432 17.68 23.80 -2.31
N TYR A 433 17.63 24.31 -3.55
CA TYR A 433 18.81 24.80 -4.23
C TYR A 433 19.29 26.15 -3.68
N ARG A 434 18.37 27.06 -3.33
CA ARG A 434 18.70 28.36 -2.72
C ARG A 434 19.42 28.23 -1.38
N THR A 435 19.02 27.27 -0.55
CA THR A 435 19.61 27.04 0.78
C THR A 435 20.91 26.22 0.71
N GLY A 436 21.31 25.76 -0.48
CA GLY A 436 22.55 25.01 -0.67
C GLY A 436 22.47 23.55 -0.22
N MET A 437 21.27 23.00 0.01
CA MET A 437 21.09 21.62 0.47
C MET A 437 21.66 20.59 -0.51
N HIS A 438 21.65 20.89 -1.80
CA HIS A 438 22.26 20.05 -2.83
C HIS A 438 23.75 19.76 -2.59
N ARG A 439 24.48 20.68 -1.95
CA ARG A 439 25.90 20.51 -1.62
C ARG A 439 26.13 19.64 -0.38
N GLN A 440 25.12 19.49 0.47
CA GLN A 440 25.21 18.73 1.71
C GLN A 440 24.64 17.32 1.57
N LEU A 441 23.50 17.18 0.89
CA LEU A 441 22.75 15.92 0.76
C LEU A 441 22.83 15.33 -0.65
N GLY A 442 23.27 16.08 -1.66
CA GLY A 442 23.22 15.69 -3.08
C GLY A 442 21.99 16.26 -3.80
N HIS A 443 21.85 16.00 -5.10
CA HIS A 443 20.78 16.61 -5.92
C HIS A 443 19.37 16.26 -5.46
N TYR A 444 18.43 17.16 -5.77
CA TYR A 444 17.06 17.12 -5.26
C TYR A 444 16.33 15.81 -5.60
N ILE A 445 16.40 15.34 -6.84
CA ILE A 445 15.61 14.19 -7.30
C ILE A 445 15.93 12.93 -6.48
N GLU A 446 17.20 12.72 -6.14
CA GLU A 446 17.66 11.53 -5.42
C GLU A 446 17.63 11.72 -3.89
N ASN A 447 17.95 12.92 -3.39
CA ASN A 447 18.27 13.12 -1.97
C ASN A 447 17.42 14.19 -1.27
N GLY A 448 16.68 15.01 -2.02
CA GLY A 448 15.90 16.14 -1.49
C GLY A 448 14.39 16.02 -1.70
N ARG A 449 13.95 15.08 -2.55
CA ARG A 449 12.55 14.99 -2.96
C ARG A 449 11.68 14.47 -1.83
N GLU A 450 10.61 15.18 -1.60
CA GLU A 450 9.68 14.89 -0.51
C GLU A 450 8.72 13.76 -0.91
N ARG A 451 8.57 12.76 -0.02
CA ARG A 451 7.81 11.53 -0.26
C ARG A 451 6.38 11.76 -0.75
N ARG A 452 5.74 12.86 -0.33
CA ARG A 452 4.40 13.24 -0.78
C ARG A 452 4.28 13.30 -2.31
N TYR A 453 5.32 13.77 -3.00
CA TYR A 453 5.30 13.93 -4.46
C TYR A 453 5.40 12.59 -5.19
N GLU A 454 6.17 11.65 -4.65
CA GLU A 454 6.23 10.27 -5.15
C GLU A 454 4.88 9.56 -4.99
N ILE A 455 4.21 9.76 -3.85
CA ILE A 455 2.88 9.20 -3.59
C ILE A 455 1.86 9.74 -4.58
N PHE A 456 1.88 11.05 -4.86
CA PHE A 456 0.95 11.66 -5.80
C PHE A 456 1.22 11.25 -7.24
N GLU A 457 2.48 11.01 -7.59
CA GLU A 457 2.85 10.41 -8.88
C GLU A 457 2.28 9.01 -9.03
N LYS A 458 2.34 8.20 -7.96
CA LYS A 458 1.70 6.88 -7.92
C LYS A 458 0.19 6.98 -8.06
N TRP A 459 -0.48 7.85 -7.31
CA TRP A 459 -1.94 8.04 -7.41
C TRP A 459 -2.37 8.45 -8.83
N TRP A 460 -1.56 9.26 -9.50
CA TRP A 460 -1.81 9.66 -10.89
C TRP A 460 -1.59 8.51 -11.89
N SER A 461 -0.52 7.73 -11.69
CA SER A 461 -0.13 6.63 -12.58
C SER A 461 -1.08 5.43 -12.48
N ASP A 462 -1.63 5.17 -11.29
CA ASP A 462 -2.54 4.04 -11.02
C ASP A 462 -3.97 4.27 -11.56
N ARG A 463 -4.24 5.37 -12.28
CA ARG A 463 -5.55 5.62 -12.91
C ARG A 463 -5.78 4.64 -14.06
N SER A 464 -6.98 4.06 -14.09
CA SER A 464 -7.41 3.10 -15.12
C SER A 464 -7.59 3.71 -16.52
N VAL A 465 -7.60 5.04 -16.63
CA VAL A 465 -7.85 5.74 -17.89
C VAL A 465 -6.54 5.89 -18.65
N LYS A 466 -6.45 5.23 -19.80
CA LYS A 466 -5.37 5.48 -20.77
C LYS A 466 -5.41 6.95 -21.15
N ASN A 467 -4.32 7.68 -20.88
CA ASN A 467 -4.14 8.98 -21.49
C ASN A 467 -4.01 8.74 -23.00
N GLU A 468 -5.06 9.03 -23.76
CA GLU A 468 -4.87 9.29 -25.18
C GLU A 468 -3.87 10.44 -25.27
N GLU A 469 -2.74 10.22 -25.95
CA GLU A 469 -1.70 11.22 -26.17
C GLU A 469 -2.23 12.32 -27.10
N HIS A 470 -3.10 13.17 -26.57
CA HIS A 470 -3.55 14.35 -27.28
C HIS A 470 -2.43 15.39 -27.19
N LYS A 471 -1.77 15.64 -28.33
CA LYS A 471 -0.85 16.76 -28.46
C LYS A 471 -1.56 18.06 -28.07
N ARG A 472 -1.01 18.77 -27.09
CA ARG A 472 -1.58 20.03 -26.60
C ARG A 472 -1.53 21.09 -27.71
N SER A 473 -2.57 21.92 -27.78
CA SER A 473 -2.60 23.06 -28.71
C SER A 473 -1.96 24.33 -28.13
N LYS A 474 -1.91 24.45 -26.80
CA LYS A 474 -1.33 25.58 -26.05
C LYS A 474 -0.39 25.05 -24.96
N LEU A 475 0.53 25.92 -24.51
CA LEU A 475 1.39 25.64 -23.35
C LEU A 475 0.54 25.27 -22.13
N ALA A 476 1.09 24.41 -21.27
CA ALA A 476 0.43 24.02 -20.05
C ALA A 476 0.38 25.20 -19.07
N SER A 477 -0.66 25.27 -18.23
CA SER A 477 -0.70 26.28 -17.16
C SER A 477 0.37 26.06 -16.10
N LEU A 478 0.78 24.79 -15.92
CA LEU A 478 1.86 24.34 -15.05
C LEU A 478 2.68 23.30 -15.83
N THR A 479 4.01 23.35 -15.73
CA THR A 479 4.87 22.32 -16.34
C THR A 479 4.48 20.92 -15.85
N GLN A 480 4.32 19.98 -16.77
CA GLN A 480 3.80 18.63 -16.48
C GLN A 480 4.81 17.73 -15.77
N ASP A 481 6.11 17.96 -15.95
CA ASP A 481 7.15 17.42 -15.06
C ASP A 481 7.42 18.41 -13.93
N SER A 482 6.94 18.10 -12.73
CA SER A 482 7.15 18.94 -11.54
C SER A 482 8.61 18.97 -11.06
N CYS A 483 9.43 18.00 -11.46
CA CYS A 483 10.87 17.98 -11.21
C CYS A 483 11.68 18.69 -12.29
N PHE A 484 11.04 19.30 -13.30
CA PHE A 484 11.73 20.00 -14.40
C PHE A 484 12.81 20.96 -13.89
N TRP A 485 12.48 21.80 -12.91
CA TRP A 485 13.43 22.77 -12.36
C TRP A 485 14.61 22.11 -11.63
N ALA A 486 14.44 20.94 -11.01
CA ALA A 486 15.57 20.23 -10.41
C ALA A 486 16.57 19.77 -11.47
N ARG A 487 16.07 19.35 -12.65
CA ARG A 487 16.90 18.97 -13.80
C ARG A 487 17.62 20.18 -14.41
N VAL A 488 16.97 21.35 -14.42
CA VAL A 488 17.62 22.61 -14.84
C VAL A 488 18.81 22.96 -13.93
N GLU A 489 18.66 22.80 -12.62
CA GLU A 489 19.74 23.06 -11.66
C GLU A 489 20.91 22.08 -11.83
N GLU A 490 20.63 20.80 -12.05
CA GLU A 490 21.66 19.81 -12.40
C GLU A 490 22.37 20.16 -13.72
N ALA A 491 21.63 20.60 -14.72
CA ALA A 491 22.18 20.98 -16.01
C ALA A 491 23.08 22.22 -15.94
N TRP A 492 22.77 23.18 -15.06
CA TRP A 492 23.66 24.30 -14.74
C TRP A 492 24.98 23.82 -14.12
N GLU A 493 24.91 22.94 -13.14
CA GLU A 493 26.11 22.38 -12.51
C GLU A 493 26.96 21.59 -13.51
N TRP A 494 26.34 20.82 -14.42
CA TRP A 494 27.08 20.14 -15.48
C TRP A 494 27.77 21.12 -16.44
N LEU A 495 27.13 22.25 -16.76
CA LEU A 495 27.70 23.29 -17.62
C LEU A 495 28.88 24.01 -16.95
N ASP A 496 28.77 24.33 -15.67
CA ASP A 496 29.87 24.91 -14.88
C ASP A 496 31.05 23.94 -14.74
N ASN A 497 30.75 22.64 -14.58
CA ASN A 497 31.78 21.62 -14.49
C ASN A 497 32.46 21.37 -15.84
N VAL A 498 31.73 21.35 -16.97
CA VAL A 498 32.33 21.08 -18.28
C VAL A 498 33.24 22.22 -18.74
N THR A 499 32.98 23.46 -18.31
CA THR A 499 33.81 24.63 -18.63
C THR A 499 35.11 24.69 -17.81
N SER A 500 35.17 24.01 -16.66
CA SER A 500 36.31 24.02 -15.74
C SER A 500 37.11 22.70 -15.70
N GLU A 501 36.53 21.60 -16.16
CA GLU A 501 37.14 20.26 -16.20
C GLU A 501 38.22 20.15 -17.28
N ARG A 502 39.26 19.35 -17.00
CA ARG A 502 40.39 19.11 -17.91
C ARG A 502 40.44 17.67 -18.41
N ASP A 503 39.79 16.73 -17.72
CA ASP A 503 39.73 15.33 -18.10
C ASP A 503 38.75 15.11 -19.26
N VAL A 504 39.28 14.70 -20.41
CA VAL A 504 38.51 14.45 -21.64
C VAL A 504 37.39 13.41 -21.44
N THR A 505 37.62 12.37 -20.63
CA THR A 505 36.62 11.33 -20.40
C THR A 505 35.42 11.86 -19.61
N LYS A 506 35.69 12.69 -18.61
CA LYS A 506 34.65 13.36 -17.82
C LYS A 506 33.92 14.43 -18.62
N ILE A 507 34.64 15.20 -19.44
CA ILE A 507 34.03 16.16 -20.37
C ILE A 507 33.03 15.47 -21.28
N ASN A 508 33.41 14.34 -21.91
CA ASN A 508 32.51 13.57 -22.78
C ASN A 508 31.28 13.06 -22.02
N LEU A 509 31.43 12.60 -20.77
CA LEU A 509 30.32 12.16 -19.94
C LEU A 509 29.35 13.32 -19.61
N LEU A 510 29.88 14.48 -19.22
CA LEU A 510 29.09 15.68 -18.91
C LEU A 510 28.36 16.19 -20.17
N TRP A 511 29.05 16.22 -21.31
CA TRP A 511 28.47 16.62 -22.59
C TRP A 511 27.27 15.75 -22.96
N ASN A 512 27.39 14.43 -22.80
CA ASN A 512 26.29 13.49 -23.04
C ASN A 512 25.09 13.76 -22.12
N LYS A 513 25.33 14.03 -20.83
CA LYS A 513 24.25 14.39 -19.88
C LYS A 513 23.54 15.68 -20.27
N ILE A 514 24.30 16.70 -20.64
CA ILE A 514 23.77 17.99 -21.10
C ILE A 514 22.94 17.83 -22.38
N ASP A 515 23.45 17.09 -23.37
CA ASP A 515 22.73 16.86 -24.63
C ASP A 515 21.44 16.05 -24.42
N MET A 516 21.46 15.07 -23.52
CA MET A 516 20.26 14.35 -23.10
C MET A 516 19.24 15.28 -22.45
N PHE A 517 19.67 16.19 -21.57
CA PHE A 517 18.78 17.16 -20.96
C PHE A 517 18.19 18.14 -21.98
N GLU A 518 19.00 18.62 -22.94
CA GLU A 518 18.51 19.49 -24.03
C GLU A 518 17.43 18.79 -24.86
N LYS A 519 17.67 17.53 -25.26
CA LYS A 519 16.67 16.72 -25.99
C LYS A 519 15.39 16.54 -25.21
N TYR A 520 15.51 16.21 -23.92
CA TYR A 520 14.38 16.10 -23.00
C TYR A 520 13.58 17.42 -22.93
N ALA A 521 14.24 18.55 -22.71
CA ALA A 521 13.57 19.85 -22.59
C ALA A 521 12.90 20.27 -23.90
N ARG A 522 13.55 20.05 -25.06
CA ARG A 522 12.96 20.29 -26.38
C ARG A 522 11.69 19.47 -26.60
N GLN A 523 11.70 18.19 -26.24
CA GLN A 523 10.54 17.32 -26.37
C GLN A 523 9.35 17.83 -25.53
N LEU A 524 9.60 18.26 -24.29
CA LEU A 524 8.56 18.86 -23.44
C LEU A 524 7.98 20.16 -24.03
N ILE A 525 8.84 20.99 -24.63
CA ILE A 525 8.42 22.25 -25.28
C ILE A 525 7.59 21.95 -26.55
N ASP A 526 8.04 21.02 -27.39
CA ASP A 526 7.35 20.63 -28.63
C ASP A 526 5.97 20.02 -28.32
N ASN A 527 5.87 19.26 -27.23
CA ASN A 527 4.61 18.73 -26.71
C ASN A 527 3.74 19.78 -25.99
N LYS A 528 4.25 21.00 -25.80
CA LYS A 528 3.63 22.10 -25.04
C LYS A 528 3.27 21.71 -23.61
N GLU A 529 4.13 20.91 -22.99
CA GLU A 529 4.00 20.42 -21.61
C GLU A 529 4.66 21.33 -20.58
N VAL A 530 5.42 22.33 -21.02
CA VAL A 530 5.96 23.40 -20.15
C VAL A 530 4.96 24.54 -19.98
N SER A 531 5.08 25.25 -18.86
CA SER A 531 4.39 26.53 -18.63
C SER A 531 5.17 27.74 -19.13
N GLU A 532 4.47 28.87 -19.31
CA GLU A 532 5.02 30.10 -19.89
C GLU A 532 6.25 30.64 -19.15
N ASP A 533 6.33 30.45 -17.83
CA ASP A 533 7.46 30.87 -17.00
C ASP A 533 8.79 30.23 -17.37
N VAL A 534 8.75 28.99 -17.88
CA VAL A 534 9.96 28.31 -18.37
C VAL A 534 10.54 29.07 -19.55
N MET A 535 9.69 29.63 -20.41
CA MET A 535 10.06 30.29 -21.67
C MET A 535 10.36 31.79 -21.52
N LEU A 536 10.23 32.36 -20.32
CA LEU A 536 10.54 33.76 -20.09
C LEU A 536 12.03 34.03 -20.26
N ARG A 537 12.37 35.21 -20.79
CA ARG A 537 13.74 35.56 -21.19
C ARG A 537 14.77 35.40 -20.06
N ASN A 538 14.43 35.79 -18.84
CA ASN A 538 15.35 35.77 -17.69
C ASN A 538 15.11 34.57 -16.76
N SER A 539 14.33 33.58 -17.20
CA SER A 539 14.19 32.31 -16.49
C SER A 539 15.53 31.58 -16.45
N SER A 540 15.77 30.79 -15.41
CA SER A 540 17.01 30.00 -15.31
C SER A 540 17.17 29.00 -16.45
N PHE A 541 16.07 28.53 -17.05
CA PHE A 541 16.11 27.64 -18.22
C PHE A 541 16.50 28.39 -19.51
N SER A 542 15.89 29.55 -19.78
CA SER A 542 16.20 30.33 -20.99
C SER A 542 17.65 30.81 -20.99
N ARG A 543 18.15 31.25 -19.83
CA ARG A 543 19.55 31.62 -19.66
C ARG A 543 20.49 30.44 -19.87
N TRP A 544 20.14 29.27 -19.33
CA TRP A 544 20.92 28.06 -19.55
C TRP A 544 21.00 27.68 -21.04
N MET A 545 19.88 27.76 -21.75
CA MET A 545 19.82 27.50 -23.19
C MET A 545 20.69 28.48 -24.00
N GLU A 546 20.78 29.74 -23.58
CA GLU A 546 21.63 30.75 -24.21
C GLU A 546 23.12 30.43 -23.99
N GLU A 547 23.53 30.25 -22.73
CA GLU A 547 24.92 29.94 -22.38
C GLU A 547 25.39 28.60 -22.99
N TRP A 548 24.53 27.58 -23.00
CA TRP A 548 24.85 26.31 -23.65
C TRP A 548 25.02 26.44 -25.17
N ARG A 549 24.22 27.27 -25.83
CA ARG A 549 24.36 27.53 -27.28
C ARG A 549 25.66 28.27 -27.58
N GLU A 550 26.02 29.26 -26.78
CA GLU A 550 27.28 29.99 -26.91
C GLU A 550 28.47 29.06 -26.72
N PHE A 551 28.44 28.22 -25.68
CA PHE A 551 29.49 27.24 -25.42
C PHE A 551 29.60 26.20 -26.56
N LYS A 552 28.48 25.66 -27.06
CA LYS A 552 28.47 24.78 -28.24
C LYS A 552 29.12 25.42 -29.47
N ALA A 553 28.82 26.69 -29.73
CA ALA A 553 29.38 27.42 -30.87
C ALA A 553 30.91 27.60 -30.73
N GLN A 554 31.38 27.99 -29.55
CA GLN A 554 32.82 28.17 -29.28
C GLN A 554 33.62 26.87 -29.48
N VAL A 555 33.08 25.74 -29.03
CA VAL A 555 33.73 24.42 -29.19
C VAL A 555 33.73 23.94 -30.65
N LEU A 556 32.73 24.33 -31.44
CA LEU A 556 32.66 24.00 -32.88
C LEU A 556 33.57 24.89 -33.74
N GLU A 557 33.77 26.15 -33.35
CA GLU A 557 34.71 27.08 -34.02
C GLU A 557 36.18 26.78 -33.68
N PHE A 558 36.44 26.29 -32.47
CA PHE A 558 37.77 25.86 -32.01
C PHE A 558 37.69 24.43 -31.47
N PRO A 559 37.57 23.41 -32.34
CA PRO A 559 37.58 22.03 -31.89
C PRO A 559 38.85 21.79 -31.06
N PRO A 560 38.74 21.23 -29.84
CA PRO A 560 39.90 20.94 -29.02
C PRO A 560 40.89 20.13 -29.84
N LEU A 561 42.12 20.62 -30.01
CA LEU A 561 43.24 19.92 -30.63
C LEU A 561 43.67 18.76 -29.73
N TYR A 562 42.83 17.73 -29.56
CA TYR A 562 43.15 16.54 -28.78
C TYR A 562 42.59 15.30 -29.48
N SER A 563 43.37 14.83 -30.46
CA SER A 563 43.33 13.48 -31.02
C SER A 563 43.78 12.43 -30.02
#